data_AF-K9SMU8-F1
#
_entry.id   AF-K9SMU8-F1
#
_cell.length_a   1.000
_cell.length_b   1.000
_cell.length_c   1.000
_cell.angle_alpha   90.00
_cell.angle_beta   90.00
_cell.angle_gamma   90.00
#
_symmetry.space_group_name_H-M   'P 1'
#
loop_
_entity.id
_entity.type
_entity.pdbx_description
1 polymer ?
#
loop_
_entity_poly.entity_id
_entity_poly.type
_entity_poly.pdbx_seq_one_letter_code
_entity_poly.pdbx_strand_id
1 'polypeptide(L)'
;MLQDTRTIRNYQKITDSLVELKDRGYTRDELRLYVDGYLASLRCNNTIEAHLIHRLEDEVSRFLYDSSNFSSSGNYELMTEREN
;
A
#
# COMPACT_ATOMS: atom_id res chain seq x y z
N MET A 1 -7.82 8.56 9.45
CA MET A 1 -8.37 7.37 10.13
C MET A 1 -9.63 6.86 9.42
N LEU A 2 -9.48 5.73 8.74
CA LEU A 2 -10.57 4.99 8.10
C LEU A 2 -11.48 4.41 9.20
N GLN A 3 -12.79 4.61 9.09
CA GLN A 3 -13.76 4.15 10.10
C GLN A 3 -14.62 3.00 9.62
N ASP A 4 -14.68 2.78 8.31
CA ASP A 4 -15.50 1.74 7.70
C ASP A 4 -14.69 0.46 7.48
N THR A 5 -15.23 -0.68 7.92
CA THR A 5 -14.57 -2.00 7.85
C THR A 5 -14.24 -2.41 6.41
N ARG A 6 -15.09 -2.06 5.43
CA ARG A 6 -14.83 -2.39 4.02
C ARG A 6 -13.67 -1.55 3.52
N THR A 7 -13.65 -0.26 3.87
CA THR A 7 -12.57 0.66 3.48
C THR A 7 -11.23 0.22 4.07
N ILE A 8 -11.19 -0.21 5.34
CA ILE A 8 -10.00 -0.74 6.00
C ILE A 8 -9.48 -2.00 5.29
N ARG A 9 -10.37 -2.95 4.95
CA ARG A 9 -9.98 -4.18 4.24
C ARG A 9 -9.42 -3.90 2.84
N ASN A 10 -10.01 -2.94 2.12
CA ASN A 10 -9.49 -2.55 0.80
C ASN A 10 -8.14 -1.85 0.94
N TYR A 11 -7.97 -0.98 1.93
CA TYR A 11 -6.69 -0.36 2.23
C TYR A 11 -5.60 -1.40 2.47
N GLN A 12 -5.84 -2.36 3.39
CA GLN A 12 -4.89 -3.44 3.67
C GLN A 12 -4.52 -4.23 2.42
N LYS A 13 -5.53 -4.66 1.63
CA LYS A 13 -5.29 -5.38 0.37
C LYS A 13 -4.43 -4.59 -0.61
N ILE A 14 -4.67 -3.29 -0.75
CA ILE A 14 -3.88 -2.42 -1.63
C ILE A 14 -2.45 -2.33 -1.12
N THR A 15 -2.23 -2.04 0.17
CA THR A 15 -0.89 -1.90 0.74
C THR A 15 -0.09 -3.21 0.69
N ASP A 16 -0.71 -4.35 0.99
CA ASP A 16 -0.06 -5.66 0.86
C ASP A 16 0.37 -5.93 -0.59
N SER A 17 -0.51 -5.63 -1.55
CA SER A 17 -0.19 -5.77 -2.98
C SER A 17 0.93 -4.82 -3.41
N LEU A 18 0.94 -3.59 -2.91
CA LEU A 18 1.96 -2.59 -3.21
C LEU A 18 3.35 -3.02 -2.70
N VAL A 19 3.41 -3.60 -1.51
CA VAL A 19 4.66 -4.15 -0.95
C VAL A 19 5.14 -5.33 -1.80
N GLU A 20 4.25 -6.26 -2.16
CA GLU A 20 4.60 -7.40 -3.03
C GLU A 20 5.11 -6.95 -4.41
N LEU A 21 4.41 -6.01 -5.05
CA LEU A 21 4.83 -5.46 -6.34
C LEU A 21 6.17 -4.71 -6.21
N LYS A 22 6.36 -3.96 -5.12
CA LYS A 22 7.63 -3.27 -4.90
C LYS A 22 8.79 -4.25 -4.71
N ASP A 23 8.59 -5.32 -3.95
CA ASP A 23 9.56 -6.39 -3.72
C ASP A 23 9.94 -7.10 -5.02
N ARG A 24 8.97 -7.29 -5.91
CA ARG A 24 9.19 -7.81 -7.28
C ARG A 24 9.95 -6.84 -8.20
N GLY A 25 10.26 -5.63 -7.76
CA GLY A 25 11.04 -4.64 -8.51
C GLY A 25 10.22 -3.72 -9.41
N TYR A 26 8.89 -3.66 -9.23
CA TYR A 26 8.05 -2.73 -10.00
C TYR A 26 8.41 -1.28 -9.70
N THR A 27 8.32 -0.44 -10.73
CA THR A 27 8.57 0.99 -10.61
C THR A 27 7.42 1.69 -9.89
N ARG A 28 7.72 2.86 -9.32
CA ARG A 28 6.71 3.64 -8.61
C ARG A 28 5.55 4.08 -9.50
N ASP A 29 5.81 4.28 -10.80
CA ASP A 29 4.78 4.64 -11.77
C ASP A 29 3.80 3.48 -11.99
N GLU A 30 4.32 2.26 -12.11
CA GLU A 30 3.50 1.04 -12.21
C GLU A 30 2.66 0.79 -10.94
N LEU A 31 3.25 1.03 -9.76
CA LEU A 31 2.51 0.95 -8.49
C LEU A 31 1.36 1.97 -8.44
N ARG A 32 1.59 3.19 -8.93
CA ARG A 32 0.56 4.21 -9.03
C ARG A 32 -0.54 3.79 -10.00
N LEU A 33 -0.17 3.27 -11.17
CA LEU A 33 -1.11 2.77 -12.17
C LEU A 33 -1.99 1.64 -11.61
N TYR A 34 -1.40 0.73 -10.83
CA TYR A 34 -2.13 -0.34 -10.13
C TYR A 34 -3.19 0.23 -9.18
N VAL A 35 -2.84 1.24 -8.38
CA VAL A 35 -3.76 1.89 -7.44
C VAL A 35 -4.90 2.60 -8.19
N ASP A 36 -4.58 3.36 -9.24
CA ASP A 36 -5.58 4.03 -10.07
C ASP A 36 -6.57 3.03 -10.67
N GLY A 37 -6.09 1.90 -11.20
CA GLY A 37 -6.93 0.83 -11.72
C GLY A 37 -7.82 0.19 -10.64
N TYR A 38 -7.26 -0.03 -9.44
CA TYR A 38 -8.01 -0.58 -8.31
C TYR A 38 -9.12 0.37 -7.85
N LEU A 39 -8.81 1.66 -7.67
CA LEU A 39 -9.78 2.69 -7.28
C LEU A 39 -10.87 2.87 -8.34
N ALA A 40 -10.52 2.85 -9.62
CA ALA A 40 -11.49 2.88 -10.72
C ALA A 40 -12.45 1.68 -10.65
N SER A 41 -11.94 0.48 -10.36
CA SER A 41 -12.78 -0.72 -10.20
C SER A 41 -13.73 -0.64 -9.00
N LEU A 42 -13.29 -0.02 -7.89
CA LEU A 42 -14.13 0.23 -6.70
C LEU A 42 -15.24 1.23 -6.99
N ARG A 43 -14.93 2.31 -7.74
CA ARG A 43 -15.91 3.31 -8.19
C ARG A 43 -16.96 2.67 -9.10
N CYS A 44 -16.54 1.85 -10.07
CA CYS A 44 -17.46 1.14 -10.97
C CYS A 44 -18.37 0.14 -10.24
N ASN A 45 -17.86 -0.57 -9.23
CA ASN A 45 -18.66 -1.52 -8.46
C ASN A 45 -19.63 -0.86 -7.46
N ASN A 46 -19.59 0.47 -7.30
CA ASN A 46 -20.44 1.26 -6.39
C ASN A 46 -20.59 0.65 -4.98
N THR A 47 -19.56 -0.07 -4.53
CA THR A 47 -19.58 -0.88 -3.30
C THR A 47 -19.30 -0.02 -2.07
N ILE A 48 -18.79 1.19 -2.29
CA ILE A 48 -18.29 2.15 -1.31
C ILE A 48 -18.68 3.55 -1.79
N GLU A 49 -19.11 4.41 -0.87
CA GLU A 49 -19.45 5.79 -1.18
C GLU A 49 -18.23 6.58 -1.68
N ALA A 50 -18.44 7.53 -2.60
CA ALA A 50 -17.37 8.32 -3.21
C ALA A 50 -16.46 9.01 -2.17
N HIS A 51 -17.04 9.50 -1.07
CA HIS A 51 -16.27 10.17 0.00
C HIS A 51 -15.30 9.23 0.73
N LEU A 52 -15.64 7.93 0.85
CA LEU A 52 -14.77 6.90 1.42
C LEU A 52 -13.67 6.50 0.43
N ILE A 53 -13.97 6.48 -0.88
CA ILE A 53 -12.97 6.25 -1.92
C ILE A 53 -11.92 7.37 -1.94
N HIS A 54 -12.33 8.62 -1.80
CA HIS A 54 -11.40 9.75 -1.69
C HIS A 54 -10.50 9.65 -0.44
N ARG A 55 -11.06 9.24 0.70
CA ARG A 55 -10.27 8.96 1.92
C ARG A 55 -9.26 7.83 1.70
N LEU A 56 -9.67 6.77 1.01
CA LEU A 56 -8.81 5.63 0.70
C LEU A 56 -7.65 6.05 -0.23
N GLU A 57 -7.95 6.84 -1.25
CA GLU A 57 -6.98 7.37 -2.21
C GLU A 57 -5.91 8.22 -1.52
N ASP A 58 -6.29 9.07 -0.57
CA ASP A 58 -5.36 9.91 0.21
C ASP A 58 -4.41 9.06 1.06
N GLU A 59 -4.95 8.09 1.81
CA GLU A 59 -4.14 7.22 2.68
C GLU A 59 -3.20 6.32 1.84
N VAL A 60 -3.69 5.75 0.73
CA VAL A 60 -2.86 4.94 -0.19
C VAL A 60 -1.79 5.80 -0.86
N SER A 61 -2.14 7.02 -1.30
CA SER A 61 -1.16 7.96 -1.85
C SER A 61 -0.07 8.23 -0.83
N ARG A 62 -0.45 8.56 0.41
CA ARG A 62 0.50 8.79 1.50
C ARG A 62 1.42 7.59 1.74
N PHE A 63 0.88 6.37 1.71
CA PHE A 63 1.67 5.14 1.80
C PHE A 63 2.69 5.02 0.64
N LEU A 64 2.26 5.31 -0.59
CA LEU A 64 3.08 5.32 -1.79
C LEU A 64 4.18 6.40 -1.79
N TYR A 65 3.91 7.55 -1.18
CA TYR A 65 4.89 8.63 -1.05
C TYR A 65 5.92 8.38 0.03
N ASP A 66 5.55 7.67 1.10
CA ASP A 66 6.45 7.30 2.17
C ASP A 66 7.31 6.10 1.75
N SER A 67 8.57 6.39 1.41
CA SER A 67 9.52 5.37 0.93
C SER A 67 9.97 4.41 2.05
N SER A 68 9.76 4.78 3.31
CA SER A 68 10.08 3.96 4.48
C SER A 68 9.16 2.75 4.60
N ASN A 69 7.90 2.86 4.18
CA ASN A 69 6.96 1.73 4.11
C ASN A 69 7.44 0.58 3.23
N PHE A 70 8.29 0.87 2.25
CA PHE A 70 8.89 -0.11 1.35
C PHE A 70 10.30 -0.53 1.77
N SER A 71 10.85 0.12 2.79
CA SER A 71 12.12 -0.30 3.37
C SER A 71 11.85 -1.53 4.23
N SER A 72 11.82 -2.70 3.59
CA SER A 72 12.28 -3.92 4.24
C SER A 72 13.75 -3.71 4.54
N SER A 73 14.05 -2.97 5.61
CA SER A 73 15.37 -2.86 6.18
C SER A 73 15.78 -4.26 6.61
N GLY A 74 16.45 -4.97 5.71
CA GLY A 74 17.35 -6.05 6.02
C GLY A 74 18.45 -5.50 6.93
N ASN A 75 18.15 -5.38 8.21
CA ASN A 75 19.12 -5.27 9.28
C ASN A 75 19.05 -6.57 10.10
N TYR A 76 19.34 -7.69 9.45
CA TYR A 76 19.72 -8.93 10.14
C TYR A 76 21.25 -9.07 10.26
N GLU A 77 22.02 -8.04 9.86
CA GLU A 77 23.49 -7.98 9.97
C GLU A 77 24.02 -7.55 11.36
N LEU A 78 23.32 -7.86 12.46
CA LEU A 78 23.84 -7.62 13.82
C LEU A 78 23.85 -8.87 14.72
N MET A 79 23.71 -10.07 14.15
CA MET A 79 23.79 -11.34 14.92
C MET A 79 25.07 -12.16 14.69
N THR A 80 26.12 -11.62 14.05
CA THR A 80 27.35 -12.40 13.76
C THR A 80 28.64 -11.85 14.42
N GLU A 81 28.54 -10.93 15.39
CA GLU A 81 29.74 -10.42 16.10
C GLU A 81 29.61 -10.41 17.63
N ARG A 82 29.00 -11.46 18.21
CA ARG A 82 29.11 -11.75 19.65
C ARG A 82 29.42 -13.23 19.91
N GLU A 83 30.37 -13.78 19.15
CA GLU A 83 31.25 -14.86 19.63
C GLU A 83 32.70 -14.36 19.54
N ASN A 84 33.22 -13.80 20.64
CA ASN A 84 34.62 -13.91 21.06
C ASN A 84 34.73 -13.49 22.54
#